data_AF-A4JE38-F1
#
_entry.id   AF-A4JE38-F1
#
_cell.length_a   1.000
_cell.length_b   1.000
_cell.length_c   1.000
_cell.angle_alpha   90.00
_cell.angle_beta   90.00
_cell.angle_gamma   90.00
#
_symmetry.space_group_name_H-M   'P 1'
#
loop_
_entity.id
_entity.type
_entity.pdbx_description
1 polymer ?
#
loop_
_entity_poly.entity_id
_entity_poly.type
_entity_poly.pdbx_seq_one_letter_code
_entity_poly.pdbx_strand_id
1 'polypeptide(L)'
;MVSAEERYRSLVDAIRDYAIFLLDPTGHVASWNAGAERIKGYRADEIIGQHFSVFYPSDAQQRGYPAEELARAVTLGRWEDEGWRIRRDGSRFWANVVITPLRDRDGMLVGFAKVTRDLTERRSNEERLRQSEERLRLLMDAVEDAVFMLDPDGHITSWNAGAKRLKGFEPAEIIGHHVSRFYPAEDIAARKPERELATAAAQGRVEDEGWRLRKDGSRFWANVVITAVYGPAGKLLGFAKVTRDMTERNRLKQLEYASELAARIETAREEEKKRISRELHDDLGQQLTALKMGLNRLVTQDDATPSAQAAQLADSMRAALDRAILSVRRLSAGLRPAILDDLGLLPALEWLVDDFRQRSGLRVLFHTERCDVRFTDAASTALFRIVQEALTNIARHAWNPTEVRIAFRCTESQCDLSIEDDGEPAPSTERPPAAVHSSGLAGIRDRVRRLGGTSVAEPLPSRGFGISLSVPRRSVTTD
;
A
#
# COMPACT_ATOMS: atom_id res chain seq x y z
N MET A 1 -10.04 81.02 -29.14
CA MET A 1 -9.03 80.47 -28.21
C MET A 1 -9.77 80.00 -26.98
N VAL A 2 -9.61 78.73 -26.59
CA VAL A 2 -10.18 78.20 -25.33
C VAL A 2 -9.51 78.94 -24.16
N SER A 3 -10.31 79.48 -23.24
CA SER A 3 -9.79 80.24 -22.09
C SER A 3 -8.93 79.35 -21.18
N ALA A 4 -8.08 79.96 -20.35
CA ALA A 4 -7.26 79.19 -19.40
C ALA A 4 -8.12 78.36 -18.42
N GLU A 5 -9.29 78.89 -18.08
CA GLU A 5 -10.27 78.26 -17.19
C GLU A 5 -10.97 77.06 -17.85
N GLU A 6 -11.33 77.18 -19.14
CA GLU A 6 -11.91 76.08 -19.92
C GLU A 6 -10.90 74.94 -20.13
N ARG A 7 -9.60 75.26 -20.31
CA ARG A 7 -8.52 74.28 -20.38
C ARG A 7 -8.31 73.55 -19.05
N TYR A 8 -8.33 74.28 -17.92
CA TYR A 8 -8.20 73.68 -16.59
C TYR A 8 -9.37 72.76 -16.26
N ARG A 9 -10.61 73.19 -16.53
CA ARG A 9 -11.81 72.37 -16.33
C ARG A 9 -11.75 71.08 -17.16
N SER A 10 -11.34 71.19 -18.43
CA SER A 10 -11.17 70.04 -19.33
C SER A 10 -10.14 69.02 -18.83
N LEU A 11 -9.02 69.49 -18.23
CA LEU A 11 -8.00 68.61 -17.65
C LEU A 11 -8.52 67.85 -16.42
N VAL A 12 -9.24 68.53 -15.53
CA VAL A 12 -9.79 67.92 -14.32
C VAL A 12 -10.91 66.93 -14.64
N ASP A 13 -11.72 67.21 -15.66
CA ASP A 13 -12.79 66.31 -16.13
C ASP A 13 -12.28 65.07 -16.88
N ALA A 14 -11.09 65.15 -17.49
CA ALA A 14 -10.44 63.99 -18.08
C ALA A 14 -10.02 62.95 -17.04
N ILE A 15 -9.82 63.36 -15.78
CA ILE A 15 -9.44 62.46 -14.68
C ILE A 15 -10.68 61.75 -14.14
N ARG A 16 -10.80 60.46 -14.47
CA ARG A 16 -11.98 59.65 -14.15
C ARG A 16 -11.86 58.83 -12.86
N ASP A 17 -10.63 58.52 -12.45
CA ASP A 17 -10.33 57.63 -11.31
C ASP A 17 -10.22 58.38 -9.98
N TYR A 18 -10.35 59.71 -10.02
CA TYR A 18 -10.31 60.58 -8.84
C TYR A 18 -11.52 61.50 -8.82
N ALA A 19 -12.11 61.62 -7.65
CA ALA A 19 -13.09 62.65 -7.36
C ALA A 19 -12.34 63.92 -6.95
N ILE A 20 -12.38 64.93 -7.79
CA ILE A 20 -11.69 66.21 -7.59
C ILE A 20 -12.75 67.30 -7.54
N PHE A 21 -12.82 68.00 -6.42
CA PHE A 21 -13.78 69.08 -6.22
C PHE A 21 -13.26 70.13 -5.25
N LEU A 22 -13.81 71.33 -5.37
CA LEU A 22 -13.54 72.45 -4.47
C LEU A 22 -14.64 72.55 -3.42
N LEU A 23 -14.25 72.99 -2.24
CA LEU A 23 -15.13 73.41 -1.16
C LEU A 23 -14.96 74.90 -0.90
N ASP A 24 -16.03 75.58 -0.50
CA ASP A 24 -15.94 76.93 0.06
C ASP A 24 -15.32 76.89 1.48
N PRO A 25 -15.03 78.06 2.12
CA PRO A 25 -14.42 78.11 3.45
C PRO A 25 -15.26 77.43 4.55
N THR A 26 -16.56 77.23 4.31
CA THR A 26 -17.50 76.61 5.24
C THR A 26 -17.73 75.12 4.97
N GLY A 27 -17.11 74.56 3.92
CA GLY A 27 -17.21 73.14 3.57
C GLY A 27 -18.31 72.78 2.56
N HIS A 28 -18.97 73.75 1.92
CA HIS A 28 -19.95 73.44 0.88
C HIS A 28 -19.26 73.19 -0.46
N VAL A 29 -19.75 72.20 -1.21
CA VAL A 29 -19.17 71.80 -2.50
C VAL A 29 -19.38 72.92 -3.53
N ALA A 30 -18.30 73.45 -4.08
CA ALA A 30 -18.30 74.57 -5.03
C ALA A 30 -18.04 74.12 -6.48
N SER A 31 -17.41 72.97 -6.69
CA SER A 31 -17.20 72.40 -8.02
C SER A 31 -17.36 70.88 -8.00
N TRP A 32 -17.49 70.26 -9.16
CA TRP A 32 -17.68 68.83 -9.27
C TRP A 32 -17.17 68.33 -10.62
N ASN A 33 -16.20 67.41 -10.61
CA ASN A 33 -15.68 66.82 -11.84
C ASN A 33 -16.38 65.51 -12.20
N ALA A 34 -16.19 65.06 -13.45
CA ALA A 34 -16.76 63.80 -13.93
C ALA A 34 -16.30 62.54 -13.14
N GLY A 35 -15.12 62.58 -12.51
CA GLY A 35 -14.65 61.53 -11.61
C GLY A 35 -15.42 61.50 -10.29
N ALA A 36 -15.75 62.66 -9.74
CA ALA A 36 -16.52 62.80 -8.49
C ALA A 36 -17.95 62.28 -8.64
N GLU A 37 -18.60 62.59 -9.76
CA GLU A 37 -19.93 62.06 -10.09
C GLU A 37 -19.92 60.53 -10.16
N ARG A 38 -18.93 59.93 -10.81
CA ARG A 38 -18.80 58.46 -10.89
C ARG A 38 -18.53 57.80 -9.54
N ILE A 39 -17.58 58.32 -8.77
CA ILE A 39 -17.14 57.69 -7.52
C ILE A 39 -18.18 57.87 -6.41
N LYS A 40 -18.79 59.05 -6.32
CA LYS A 40 -19.71 59.39 -5.22
C LYS A 40 -21.18 59.23 -5.60
N GLY A 41 -21.50 59.12 -6.88
CA GLY A 41 -22.85 58.85 -7.40
C GLY A 41 -23.79 60.06 -7.40
N TYR A 42 -23.30 61.25 -7.08
CA TYR A 42 -24.08 62.49 -7.11
C TYR A 42 -23.86 63.25 -8.41
N ARG A 43 -24.94 63.76 -9.00
CA ARG A 43 -24.84 64.72 -10.10
C ARG A 43 -24.39 66.09 -9.57
N ALA A 44 -23.73 66.86 -10.43
CA ALA A 44 -23.19 68.18 -10.04
C ALA A 44 -24.28 69.13 -9.51
N ASP A 45 -25.46 69.14 -10.12
CA ASP A 45 -26.63 69.95 -9.72
C ASP A 45 -27.28 69.50 -8.40
N GLU A 46 -27.03 68.26 -7.96
CA GLU A 46 -27.53 67.74 -6.68
C GLU A 46 -26.60 68.07 -5.51
N ILE A 47 -25.29 68.13 -5.75
CA ILE A 47 -24.27 68.18 -4.70
C ILE A 47 -23.62 69.54 -4.53
N ILE A 48 -23.57 70.36 -5.58
CA ILE A 48 -23.04 71.73 -5.46
C ILE A 48 -23.94 72.52 -4.50
N GLY A 49 -23.31 73.21 -3.55
CA GLY A 49 -23.97 73.93 -2.45
C GLY A 49 -24.34 73.05 -1.25
N GLN A 50 -24.22 71.72 -1.34
CA GLN A 50 -24.39 70.83 -0.18
C GLN A 50 -23.09 70.75 0.63
N HIS A 51 -23.23 70.56 1.94
CA HIS A 51 -22.07 70.39 2.81
C HIS A 51 -21.43 69.00 2.60
N PHE A 52 -20.10 68.94 2.49
CA PHE A 52 -19.39 67.71 2.15
C PHE A 52 -19.48 66.58 3.20
N SER A 53 -20.03 66.86 4.39
CA SER A 53 -20.26 65.87 5.44
C SER A 53 -21.19 64.73 5.01
N VAL A 54 -22.03 64.94 3.99
CA VAL A 54 -22.89 63.89 3.41
C VAL A 54 -22.11 62.67 2.90
N PHE A 55 -20.80 62.83 2.62
CA PHE A 55 -19.94 61.72 2.20
C PHE A 55 -19.42 60.86 3.36
N TYR A 56 -19.80 61.14 4.61
CA TYR A 56 -19.28 60.46 5.79
C TYR A 56 -20.33 59.56 6.42
N PRO A 57 -19.93 58.43 7.02
CA PRO A 57 -20.80 57.66 7.91
C PRO A 57 -21.38 58.53 9.03
N SER A 58 -22.60 58.21 9.49
CA SER A 58 -23.33 59.00 10.49
C SER A 58 -22.57 59.14 11.82
N ASP A 59 -21.83 58.11 12.24
CA ASP A 59 -20.99 58.15 13.45
C ASP A 59 -19.82 59.12 13.31
N ALA A 60 -19.23 59.27 12.12
CA ALA A 60 -18.17 60.23 11.86
C ALA A 60 -18.73 61.66 11.80
N GLN A 61 -19.94 61.84 11.26
CA GLN A 61 -20.62 63.13 11.27
C GLN A 61 -20.95 63.59 12.69
N GLN A 62 -21.51 62.71 13.52
CA GLN A 62 -21.87 63.01 14.92
C GLN A 62 -20.65 63.38 15.78
N ARG A 63 -19.49 62.80 15.48
CA ARG A 63 -18.22 63.15 16.13
C ARG A 63 -17.59 64.45 15.63
N GLY A 64 -18.18 65.10 14.61
CA GLY A 64 -17.62 66.33 14.03
C GLY A 64 -16.40 66.12 13.15
N TYR A 65 -16.10 64.87 12.75
CA TYR A 65 -14.88 64.52 12.01
C TYR A 65 -14.66 65.34 10.72
N PRO A 66 -15.68 65.65 9.89
CA PRO A 66 -15.48 66.48 8.70
C PRO A 66 -14.91 67.87 9.05
N ALA A 67 -15.41 68.52 10.10
CA ALA A 67 -14.93 69.83 10.51
C ALA A 67 -13.48 69.75 11.05
N GLU A 68 -13.16 68.69 11.79
CA GLU A 68 -11.79 68.43 12.25
C GLU A 68 -10.81 68.25 11.09
N GLU A 69 -11.19 67.52 10.04
CA GLU A 69 -10.34 67.33 8.85
C GLU A 69 -10.03 68.68 8.15
N LEU A 70 -11.02 69.57 8.03
CA LEU A 70 -10.77 70.91 7.48
C LEU A 70 -9.85 71.73 8.39
N ALA A 71 -10.08 71.73 9.70
CA ALA A 71 -9.25 72.46 10.66
C ALA A 71 -7.78 71.97 10.66
N ARG A 72 -7.58 70.65 10.56
CA ARG A 72 -6.25 70.04 10.41
C ARG A 72 -5.60 70.44 9.09
N ALA A 73 -6.34 70.43 7.99
CA ALA A 73 -5.83 70.86 6.69
C ALA A 73 -5.38 72.34 6.72
N VAL A 74 -6.14 73.23 7.37
CA VAL A 74 -5.75 74.65 7.55
C VAL A 74 -4.45 74.78 8.36
N THR A 75 -4.34 74.03 9.45
CA THR A 75 -3.22 74.12 10.40
C THR A 75 -1.93 73.53 9.81
N LEU A 76 -2.04 72.39 9.11
CA LEU A 76 -0.90 71.64 8.59
C LEU A 76 -0.58 71.97 7.13
N GLY A 77 -1.42 72.76 6.45
CA GLY A 77 -1.29 73.11 5.03
C GLY A 77 -1.68 71.98 4.06
N ARG A 78 -1.85 70.75 4.55
CA ARG A 78 -2.38 69.59 3.83
C ARG A 78 -2.81 68.54 4.86
N TRP A 79 -3.94 67.89 4.62
CA TRP A 79 -4.38 66.75 5.41
C TRP A 79 -4.65 65.56 4.50
N GLU A 80 -4.19 64.38 4.89
CA GLU A 80 -4.41 63.13 4.17
C GLU A 80 -4.91 62.07 5.15
N ASP A 81 -5.98 61.37 4.80
CA ASP A 81 -6.60 60.33 5.61
C ASP A 81 -7.21 59.24 4.75
N GLU A 82 -7.30 58.03 5.32
CA GLU A 82 -8.03 56.92 4.75
C GLU A 82 -9.22 56.52 5.61
N GLY A 83 -10.39 56.38 5.01
CA GLY A 83 -11.56 55.95 5.76
C GLY A 83 -12.76 55.62 4.91
N TRP A 84 -13.79 55.11 5.59
CA TRP A 84 -15.08 54.85 4.97
C TRP A 84 -15.75 56.16 4.55
N ARG A 85 -16.28 56.17 3.34
CA ARG A 85 -17.12 57.22 2.77
C ARG A 85 -18.42 56.61 2.23
N ILE A 86 -19.44 57.45 2.08
CA ILE A 86 -20.78 57.08 1.66
C ILE A 86 -21.05 57.67 0.27
N ARG A 87 -21.59 56.85 -0.64
CA ARG A 87 -22.10 57.28 -1.94
C ARG A 87 -23.56 57.72 -1.84
N ARG A 88 -24.09 58.34 -2.90
CA ARG A 88 -25.51 58.76 -2.98
C ARG A 88 -26.51 57.64 -2.69
N ASP A 89 -26.22 56.43 -3.15
CA ASP A 89 -27.06 55.24 -2.95
C ASP A 89 -26.96 54.64 -1.53
N GLY A 90 -26.15 55.23 -0.65
CA GLY A 90 -25.90 54.74 0.71
C GLY A 90 -24.81 53.67 0.81
N SER A 91 -24.25 53.22 -0.33
CA SER A 91 -23.15 52.24 -0.32
C SER A 91 -21.89 52.84 0.29
N ARG A 92 -21.14 51.99 1.02
CA ARG A 92 -19.86 52.35 1.63
C ARG A 92 -18.71 52.08 0.68
N PHE A 93 -17.69 52.92 0.72
CA PHE A 93 -16.44 52.71 0.01
C PHE A 93 -15.25 53.19 0.83
N TRP A 94 -14.12 52.48 0.72
CA TRP A 94 -12.89 52.87 1.37
C TRP A 94 -12.20 53.90 0.50
N ALA A 95 -11.88 55.06 1.06
CA ALA A 95 -11.33 56.15 0.28
C ALA A 95 -10.06 56.71 0.92
N ASN A 96 -9.06 56.97 0.09
CA ASN A 96 -7.97 57.89 0.45
C ASN A 96 -8.40 59.31 0.05
N VAL A 97 -8.28 60.23 0.98
CA VAL A 97 -8.75 61.61 0.85
C VAL A 97 -7.60 62.54 1.16
N VAL A 98 -7.35 63.47 0.26
CA VAL A 98 -6.41 64.59 0.46
C VAL A 98 -7.21 65.88 0.43
N ILE A 99 -7.02 66.71 1.47
CA ILE A 99 -7.61 68.04 1.58
C ILE A 99 -6.48 69.07 1.68
N THR A 100 -6.50 70.03 0.77
CA THR A 100 -5.53 71.13 0.72
C THR A 100 -6.28 72.46 0.85
N PRO A 101 -5.98 73.32 1.84
CA PRO A 101 -6.56 74.65 1.93
C PRO A 101 -6.12 75.52 0.75
N LEU A 102 -7.05 76.29 0.21
CA LEU A 102 -6.80 77.27 -0.84
C LEU A 102 -6.81 78.67 -0.23
N ARG A 103 -5.76 79.44 -0.50
CA ARG A 103 -5.60 80.81 0.01
C ARG A 103 -5.48 81.79 -1.15
N ASP A 104 -5.99 83.00 -0.96
CA ASP A 104 -5.77 84.10 -1.90
C ASP A 104 -4.36 84.71 -1.76
N ARG A 105 -4.11 85.79 -2.49
CA ARG A 105 -2.82 86.49 -2.50
C ARG A 105 -2.48 87.15 -1.16
N ASP A 106 -3.49 87.45 -0.35
CA ASP A 106 -3.36 88.06 0.96
C ASP A 106 -3.26 87.01 2.09
N GLY A 107 -3.27 85.72 1.72
CA GLY A 107 -3.15 84.58 2.63
C GLY A 107 -4.46 84.16 3.29
N MET A 108 -5.59 84.78 2.91
CA MET A 108 -6.90 84.48 3.45
C MET A 108 -7.45 83.18 2.87
N LEU A 109 -8.08 82.35 3.70
CA LEU A 109 -8.67 81.08 3.29
C LEU A 109 -9.89 81.33 2.38
N VAL A 110 -9.81 80.90 1.13
CA VAL A 110 -10.89 81.03 0.14
C VAL A 110 -11.61 79.71 -0.14
N GLY A 111 -11.11 78.59 0.40
CA GLY A 111 -11.76 77.29 0.28
C GLY A 111 -10.80 76.13 0.46
N PHE A 112 -11.18 74.96 -0.05
CA PHE A 112 -10.36 73.75 -0.01
C PHE A 112 -10.41 73.00 -1.34
N ALA A 113 -9.29 72.47 -1.79
CA ALA A 113 -9.27 71.44 -2.82
C ALA A 113 -9.34 70.06 -2.15
N LYS A 114 -10.30 69.25 -2.58
CA LYS A 114 -10.50 67.89 -2.09
C LYS A 114 -10.32 66.90 -3.22
N VAL A 115 -9.40 65.96 -3.02
CA VAL A 115 -9.15 64.84 -3.91
C VAL A 115 -9.51 63.57 -3.16
N THR A 116 -10.33 62.71 -3.76
CA THR A 116 -10.73 61.43 -3.18
C THR A 116 -10.50 60.31 -4.19
N ARG A 117 -9.77 59.28 -3.78
CA ARG A 117 -9.56 58.05 -4.55
C ARG A 117 -10.30 56.91 -3.89
N ASP A 118 -11.07 56.16 -4.67
CA ASP A 118 -11.69 54.92 -4.22
C ASP A 118 -10.65 53.79 -4.21
N LEU A 119 -10.47 53.16 -3.06
CA LEU A 119 -9.54 52.05 -2.84
C LEU A 119 -10.27 50.71 -2.62
N THR A 120 -11.59 50.67 -2.75
CA THR A 120 -12.43 49.50 -2.43
C THR A 120 -12.07 48.28 -3.27
N GLU A 121 -11.93 48.45 -4.59
CA GLU A 121 -11.61 47.36 -5.51
C GLU A 121 -10.23 46.77 -5.21
N ARG A 122 -9.23 47.64 -5.01
CA ARG A 122 -7.86 47.21 -4.66
C ARG A 122 -7.86 46.39 -3.37
N ARG A 123 -8.48 46.92 -2.32
CA ARG A 123 -8.54 46.25 -1.01
C ARG A 123 -9.29 44.92 -1.08
N SER A 124 -10.39 44.87 -1.86
CA SER A 124 -11.14 43.64 -2.09
C SER A 124 -10.33 42.58 -2.83
N ASN A 125 -9.56 42.98 -3.85
CA ASN A 125 -8.70 42.06 -4.59
C ASN A 125 -7.54 41.53 -3.73
N GLU A 126 -6.90 42.40 -2.95
CA GLU A 126 -5.86 42.01 -1.99
C GLU A 126 -6.41 41.04 -0.93
N GLU A 127 -7.60 41.32 -0.38
CA GLU A 127 -8.24 40.42 0.61
C GLU A 127 -8.68 39.09 -0.02
N ARG A 128 -9.22 39.10 -1.24
CA ARG A 128 -9.57 37.87 -1.96
C ARG A 128 -8.35 37.02 -2.26
N LEU A 129 -7.24 37.65 -2.64
CA LEU A 129 -5.97 36.95 -2.85
C LEU A 129 -5.49 36.33 -1.54
N ARG A 130 -5.45 37.11 -0.46
CA ARG A 130 -5.08 36.64 0.88
C ARG A 130 -5.94 35.46 1.34
N GLN A 131 -7.26 35.54 1.19
CA GLN A 131 -8.18 34.47 1.52
C GLN A 131 -7.97 33.23 0.65
N SER A 132 -7.66 33.40 -0.63
CA SER A 132 -7.34 32.30 -1.54
C SER A 132 -6.04 31.60 -1.14
N GLU A 133 -4.99 32.36 -0.83
CA GLU A 133 -3.70 31.84 -0.37
C GLU A 133 -3.84 31.09 0.96
N GLU A 134 -4.57 31.66 1.91
CA GLU A 134 -4.85 31.04 3.21
C GLU A 134 -5.64 29.74 3.04
N ARG A 135 -6.67 29.73 2.18
CA ARG A 135 -7.44 28.53 1.87
C ARG A 135 -6.58 27.45 1.22
N LEU A 136 -5.74 27.79 0.25
CA LEU A 136 -4.83 26.84 -0.40
C LEU A 136 -3.84 26.24 0.61
N ARG A 137 -3.29 27.07 1.50
CA ARG A 137 -2.40 26.62 2.57
C ARG A 137 -3.11 25.62 3.50
N LEU A 138 -4.32 25.93 3.95
CA LEU A 138 -5.11 25.03 4.81
C LEU A 138 -5.42 23.69 4.14
N LEU A 139 -5.76 23.70 2.84
CA LEU A 139 -5.97 22.48 2.06
C LEU A 139 -4.69 21.63 1.99
N MET A 140 -3.55 22.25 1.74
CA MET A 140 -2.25 21.56 1.69
C MET A 140 -1.82 20.98 3.04
N ASP A 141 -2.14 21.66 4.14
CA ASP A 141 -1.82 21.23 5.50
C ASP A 141 -2.72 20.06 5.97
N ALA A 142 -3.95 20.00 5.47
CA ALA A 142 -4.90 18.93 5.75
C ALA A 142 -4.55 17.59 5.06
N VAL A 143 -3.73 17.62 3.99
CA VAL A 143 -3.27 16.39 3.33
C VAL A 143 -2.31 15.63 4.25
N GLU A 144 -2.61 14.35 4.50
CA GLU A 144 -1.77 13.47 5.31
C GLU A 144 -0.47 13.08 4.58
N ASP A 145 -0.57 12.84 3.27
CA ASP A 145 0.58 12.53 2.42
C ASP A 145 1.60 13.67 2.42
N ALA A 146 2.87 13.32 2.21
CA ALA A 146 3.91 14.30 2.02
C ALA A 146 3.81 14.90 0.62
N VAL A 147 3.52 16.20 0.54
CA VAL A 147 3.41 16.95 -0.72
C VAL A 147 4.39 18.11 -0.68
N PHE A 148 5.27 18.17 -1.67
CA PHE A 148 6.25 19.22 -1.80
C PHE A 148 6.64 19.46 -3.26
N MET A 149 7.09 20.69 -3.53
CA MET A 149 7.57 21.11 -4.84
C MET A 149 9.09 21.01 -4.91
N LEU A 150 9.58 20.75 -6.11
CA LEU A 150 10.99 20.76 -6.47
C LEU A 150 11.21 21.79 -7.58
N ASP A 151 12.37 22.43 -7.61
CA ASP A 151 12.85 23.18 -8.78
C ASP A 151 13.27 22.21 -9.91
N PRO A 152 13.63 22.71 -11.12
CA PRO A 152 14.05 21.86 -12.23
C PRO A 152 15.30 21.00 -11.94
N ASP A 153 16.13 21.41 -10.99
CA ASP A 153 17.35 20.72 -10.58
C ASP A 153 17.11 19.71 -9.42
N GLY A 154 15.86 19.60 -8.94
CA GLY A 154 15.48 18.64 -7.91
C GLY A 154 15.63 19.13 -6.47
N HIS A 155 15.82 20.43 -6.23
CA HIS A 155 15.87 21.02 -4.89
C HIS A 155 14.48 21.39 -4.39
N ILE A 156 14.26 21.17 -3.10
CA ILE A 156 12.95 21.33 -2.47
C ILE A 156 12.60 22.80 -2.31
N THR A 157 11.47 23.24 -2.86
CA THR A 157 11.02 24.64 -2.85
C THR A 157 9.79 24.88 -1.96
N SER A 158 9.03 23.83 -1.62
CA SER A 158 7.92 23.92 -0.68
C SER A 158 7.86 22.70 0.23
N TRP A 159 7.10 22.77 1.32
CA TRP A 159 6.99 21.68 2.29
C TRP A 159 5.65 21.77 3.04
N ASN A 160 4.75 20.80 2.83
CA ASN A 160 3.48 20.77 3.56
C ASN A 160 3.59 20.14 4.96
N ALA A 161 2.56 20.30 5.78
CA ALA A 161 2.51 19.68 7.11
C ALA A 161 2.57 18.15 7.08
N GLY A 162 2.02 17.50 6.05
CA GLY A 162 2.13 16.06 5.82
C GLY A 162 3.58 15.59 5.65
N ALA A 163 4.39 16.34 4.88
CA ALA A 163 5.80 16.05 4.66
C ALA A 163 6.63 16.18 5.94
N LYS A 164 6.32 17.19 6.77
CA LYS A 164 6.91 17.33 8.11
C LYS A 164 6.62 16.11 8.98
N ARG A 165 5.35 15.70 9.10
CA ARG A 165 4.95 14.52 9.90
C ARG A 165 5.61 13.23 9.39
N LEU A 166 5.57 13.01 8.07
CA LEU A 166 6.05 11.76 7.48
C LEU A 166 7.57 11.64 7.49
N LYS A 167 8.31 12.73 7.18
CA LYS A 167 9.76 12.68 6.98
C LYS A 167 10.55 13.23 8.17
N GLY A 168 9.92 13.94 9.09
CA GLY A 168 10.52 14.46 10.32
C GLY A 168 11.38 15.71 10.16
N PHE A 169 11.40 16.32 8.96
CA PHE A 169 12.13 17.57 8.71
C PHE A 169 11.23 18.79 8.87
N GLU A 170 11.77 19.83 9.49
CA GLU A 170 11.18 21.16 9.45
C GLU A 170 11.43 21.82 8.08
N PRO A 171 10.50 22.65 7.57
CA PRO A 171 10.68 23.36 6.29
C PRO A 171 12.03 24.09 6.20
N ALA A 172 12.43 24.79 7.27
CA ALA A 172 13.67 25.56 7.32
C ALA A 172 14.95 24.70 7.21
N GLU A 173 14.87 23.40 7.48
CA GLU A 173 16.02 22.48 7.43
C GLU A 173 16.18 21.78 6.09
N ILE A 174 15.12 21.76 5.27
CA ILE A 174 15.02 20.88 4.10
C ILE A 174 14.77 21.62 2.80
N ILE A 175 14.15 22.80 2.85
CA ILE A 175 14.02 23.68 1.69
C ILE A 175 15.44 24.05 1.20
N GLY A 176 15.61 24.05 -0.12
CA GLY A 176 16.90 24.25 -0.80
C GLY A 176 17.79 23.00 -0.86
N HIS A 177 17.47 21.91 -0.17
CA HIS A 177 18.22 20.66 -0.30
C HIS A 177 17.69 19.81 -1.45
N HIS A 178 18.58 19.01 -2.04
CA HIS A 178 18.22 18.10 -3.12
C HIS A 178 17.40 16.89 -2.63
N VAL A 179 16.44 16.44 -3.45
CA VAL A 179 15.50 15.36 -3.13
C VAL A 179 16.17 13.99 -2.89
N SER A 180 17.42 13.80 -3.35
CA SER A 180 18.19 12.56 -3.14
C SER A 180 18.37 12.20 -1.67
N ARG A 181 18.27 13.17 -0.74
CA ARG A 181 18.37 12.93 0.72
C ARG A 181 17.33 11.94 1.25
N PHE A 182 16.25 11.69 0.53
CA PHE A 182 15.20 10.74 0.92
C PHE A 182 15.41 9.32 0.39
N TYR A 183 16.48 9.07 -0.36
CA TYR A 183 16.75 7.78 -0.97
C TYR A 183 17.84 7.02 -0.19
N PRO A 184 17.75 5.69 -0.11
CA PRO A 184 18.85 4.85 0.34
C PRO A 184 20.11 5.05 -0.51
N ALA A 185 21.28 4.76 0.07
CA ALA A 185 22.56 4.95 -0.60
C ALA A 185 22.69 4.13 -1.90
N GLU A 186 22.12 2.92 -1.91
CA GLU A 186 22.02 2.04 -3.08
C GLU A 186 21.25 2.69 -4.24
N ASP A 187 20.16 3.40 -3.95
CA ASP A 187 19.34 4.08 -4.95
C ASP A 187 20.02 5.37 -5.46
N ILE A 188 20.74 6.08 -4.59
CA ILE A 188 21.55 7.25 -4.96
C ILE A 188 22.69 6.82 -5.89
N ALA A 189 23.41 5.73 -5.56
CA ALA A 189 24.48 5.19 -6.39
C ALA A 189 23.96 4.76 -7.78
N ALA A 190 22.73 4.26 -7.85
CA ALA A 190 22.05 3.92 -9.10
C ALA A 190 21.48 5.15 -9.86
N ARG A 191 21.67 6.37 -9.34
CA ARG A 191 21.11 7.63 -9.89
C ARG A 191 19.59 7.60 -10.06
N LYS A 192 18.91 6.88 -9.17
CA LYS A 192 17.44 6.73 -9.20
C LYS A 192 16.72 8.09 -9.08
N PRO A 193 17.11 9.02 -8.18
CA PRO A 193 16.44 10.32 -8.07
C PRO A 193 16.46 11.12 -9.38
N GLU A 194 17.63 11.22 -10.02
CA GLU A 194 17.80 11.98 -11.26
C GLU A 194 17.02 11.33 -12.41
N ARG A 195 17.01 9.99 -12.46
CA ARG A 195 16.27 9.25 -13.49
C ARG A 195 14.77 9.44 -13.35
N GLU A 196 14.24 9.41 -12.13
CA GLU A 196 12.81 9.69 -11.88
C GLU A 196 12.44 11.12 -12.30
N LEU A 197 13.27 12.13 -11.98
CA LEU A 197 13.02 13.51 -12.42
C LEU A 197 13.08 13.65 -13.95
N ALA A 198 14.07 13.01 -14.60
CA ALA A 198 14.19 13.02 -16.05
C ALA A 198 13.00 12.33 -16.74
N THR A 199 12.53 11.19 -16.21
CA THR A 199 11.33 10.51 -16.71
C THR A 199 10.09 11.38 -16.54
N ALA A 200 9.91 12.01 -15.37
CA ALA A 200 8.80 12.93 -15.15
C ALA A 200 8.86 14.13 -16.12
N ALA A 201 10.04 14.69 -16.39
CA ALA A 201 10.19 15.81 -17.32
C ALA A 201 9.88 15.42 -18.78
N ALA A 202 10.19 14.18 -19.17
CA ALA A 202 9.96 13.68 -20.52
C ALA A 202 8.53 13.18 -20.76
N GLN A 203 7.91 12.53 -19.75
CA GLN A 203 6.61 11.86 -19.86
C GLN A 203 5.49 12.59 -19.12
N GLY A 204 5.80 13.69 -18.43
CA GLY A 204 4.89 14.46 -17.58
C GLY A 204 4.72 13.90 -16.16
N ARG A 205 4.89 12.59 -15.96
CA ARG A 205 4.71 11.93 -14.66
C ARG A 205 5.54 10.65 -14.58
N VAL A 206 6.01 10.32 -13.37
CA VAL A 206 6.52 9.00 -13.01
C VAL A 206 5.93 8.55 -11.67
N GLU A 207 5.77 7.25 -11.50
CA GLU A 207 5.33 6.62 -10.27
C GLU A 207 6.25 5.43 -9.95
N ASP A 208 6.74 5.38 -8.71
CA ASP A 208 7.67 4.35 -8.23
C ASP A 208 7.32 3.97 -6.80
N GLU A 209 7.50 2.68 -6.48
CA GLU A 209 7.46 2.20 -5.11
C GLU A 209 8.86 1.79 -4.66
N GLY A 210 9.22 2.15 -3.43
CA GLY A 210 10.50 1.76 -2.88
C GLY A 210 10.75 2.27 -1.47
N TRP A 211 11.89 1.85 -0.94
CA TRP A 211 12.36 2.32 0.36
C TRP A 211 12.72 3.81 0.30
N ARG A 212 12.30 4.56 1.30
CA ARG A 212 12.66 5.96 1.52
C ARG A 212 13.15 6.15 2.95
N LEU A 213 13.94 7.20 3.15
CA LEU A 213 14.51 7.55 4.44
C LEU A 213 13.81 8.76 5.07
N ARG A 214 13.66 8.71 6.40
CA ARG A 214 13.28 9.85 7.25
C ARG A 214 14.52 10.52 7.83
N LYS A 215 14.32 11.66 8.51
CA LYS A 215 15.38 12.41 9.20
C LYS A 215 16.17 11.57 10.21
N ASP A 216 15.48 10.69 10.95
CA ASP A 216 16.08 9.80 11.96
C ASP A 216 16.83 8.60 11.35
N GLY A 217 16.85 8.47 10.02
CA GLY A 217 17.47 7.34 9.31
C GLY A 217 16.58 6.10 9.18
N SER A 218 15.37 6.10 9.76
CA SER A 218 14.43 5.00 9.60
C SER A 218 13.98 4.85 8.14
N ARG A 219 13.87 3.60 7.69
CA ARG A 219 13.37 3.24 6.36
C ARG A 219 11.85 3.04 6.39
N PHE A 220 11.17 3.44 5.33
CA PHE A 220 9.75 3.11 5.11
C PHE A 220 9.47 2.82 3.65
N TRP A 221 8.48 1.96 3.41
CA TRP A 221 8.03 1.65 2.05
C TRP A 221 7.09 2.76 1.61
N ALA A 222 7.40 3.41 0.49
CA ALA A 222 6.62 4.52 0.00
C ALA A 222 6.20 4.30 -1.44
N ASN A 223 4.97 4.70 -1.76
CA ASN A 223 4.57 4.99 -3.14
C ASN A 223 4.85 6.49 -3.39
N VAL A 224 5.57 6.75 -4.47
CA VAL A 224 6.06 8.09 -4.82
C VAL A 224 5.60 8.44 -6.22
N VAL A 225 4.96 9.59 -6.32
CA VAL A 225 4.53 10.17 -7.58
C VAL A 225 5.27 11.48 -7.78
N ILE A 226 5.89 11.63 -8.94
CA ILE A 226 6.52 12.89 -9.35
C ILE A 226 5.85 13.33 -10.64
N THR A 227 5.27 14.54 -10.63
CA THR A 227 4.60 15.14 -11.79
C THR A 227 5.37 16.40 -12.19
N ALA A 228 5.72 16.52 -13.46
CA ALA A 228 6.36 17.73 -13.99
C ALA A 228 5.36 18.88 -14.06
N VAL A 229 5.80 20.07 -13.65
CA VAL A 229 4.98 21.28 -13.63
C VAL A 229 5.57 22.28 -14.62
N TYR A 230 4.75 22.66 -15.60
CA TYR A 230 5.14 23.57 -16.67
C TYR A 230 4.45 24.92 -16.52
N GLY A 231 5.17 25.98 -16.84
CA GLY A 231 4.65 27.34 -16.86
C GLY A 231 3.99 27.69 -18.20
N PRO A 232 3.54 28.94 -18.34
CA PRO A 232 3.14 29.50 -19.62
C PRO A 232 4.27 29.31 -20.65
N ALA A 233 3.93 28.92 -21.88
CA ALA A 233 4.87 28.57 -22.96
C ALA A 233 5.65 27.23 -22.81
N GLY A 234 5.22 26.33 -21.92
CA GLY A 234 5.77 24.96 -21.86
C GLY A 234 7.14 24.83 -21.21
N LYS A 235 7.66 25.90 -20.59
CA LYS A 235 8.88 25.86 -19.79
C LYS A 235 8.66 25.03 -18.52
N LEU A 236 9.53 24.06 -18.25
CA LEU A 236 9.53 23.33 -16.98
C LEU A 236 9.84 24.29 -15.83
N LEU A 237 8.90 24.43 -14.90
CA LEU A 237 9.09 25.21 -13.66
C LEU A 237 9.65 24.35 -12.53
N GLY A 238 9.45 23.04 -12.59
CA GLY A 238 9.91 22.09 -11.59
C GLY A 238 9.00 20.87 -11.50
N PHE A 239 8.90 20.28 -10.31
CA PHE A 239 8.14 19.04 -10.10
C PHE A 239 7.29 19.10 -8.83
N ALA A 240 6.08 18.56 -8.90
CA ALA A 240 5.27 18.25 -7.73
C ALA A 240 5.53 16.80 -7.31
N LYS A 241 5.97 16.60 -6.07
CA LYS A 241 6.24 15.28 -5.50
C LYS A 241 5.24 14.96 -4.40
N VAL A 242 4.56 13.83 -4.55
CA VAL A 242 3.68 13.25 -3.53
C VAL A 242 4.30 11.95 -3.06
N THR A 243 4.42 11.77 -1.75
CA THR A 243 4.95 10.55 -1.14
C THR A 243 3.96 10.06 -0.11
N ARG A 244 3.45 8.85 -0.33
CA ARG A 244 2.55 8.15 0.58
C ARG A 244 3.29 7.02 1.29
N ASP A 245 3.15 6.96 2.60
CA ASP A 245 3.66 5.84 3.39
C ASP A 245 2.73 4.62 3.21
N MET A 246 3.31 3.50 2.81
CA MET A 246 2.60 2.25 2.56
C MET A 246 2.95 1.19 3.60
N THR A 247 3.78 1.50 4.60
CA THR A 247 4.30 0.54 5.58
C THR A 247 3.17 -0.11 6.37
N GLU A 248 2.28 0.67 6.96
CA GLU A 248 1.17 0.15 7.76
C GLU A 248 0.16 -0.63 6.91
N ARG A 249 -0.18 -0.09 5.73
CA ARG A 249 -1.11 -0.75 4.81
C ARG A 249 -0.58 -2.10 4.32
N ASN A 250 0.71 -2.19 4.00
CA ASN A 250 1.32 -3.45 3.58
C ASN A 250 1.41 -4.44 4.75
N ARG A 251 1.70 -3.98 5.97
CA ARG A 251 1.70 -4.82 7.17
C ARG A 251 0.32 -5.41 7.46
N LEU A 252 -0.74 -4.60 7.37
CA LEU A 252 -2.12 -5.06 7.54
C LEU A 252 -2.50 -6.10 6.48
N LYS A 253 -2.21 -5.84 5.20
CA LYS A 253 -2.45 -6.82 4.13
C LYS A 253 -1.70 -8.15 4.35
N GLN A 254 -0.47 -8.09 4.83
CA GLN A 254 0.32 -9.29 5.14
C GLN A 254 -0.30 -10.07 6.31
N LEU A 255 -0.79 -9.38 7.34
CA LEU A 255 -1.47 -10.00 8.47
C LEU A 255 -2.80 -10.65 8.05
N GLU A 256 -3.58 -9.97 7.21
CA GLU A 256 -4.82 -10.53 6.64
C GLU A 256 -4.54 -11.79 5.84
N TYR A 257 -3.55 -11.75 4.94
CA TYR A 257 -3.16 -12.92 4.16
C TYR A 257 -2.67 -14.08 5.04
N ALA A 258 -1.88 -13.78 6.07
CA ALA A 258 -1.42 -14.79 7.03
C ALA A 258 -2.58 -15.40 7.83
N SER A 259 -3.56 -14.58 8.24
CA SER A 259 -4.76 -15.03 8.94
C SER A 259 -5.64 -15.91 8.05
N GLU A 260 -5.82 -15.54 6.79
CA GLU A 260 -6.59 -16.34 5.82
C GLU A 260 -5.93 -17.69 5.56
N LEU A 261 -4.60 -17.70 5.39
CA LEU A 261 -3.85 -18.95 5.23
C LEU A 261 -3.96 -19.84 6.47
N ALA A 262 -3.88 -19.26 7.67
CA ALA A 262 -4.05 -19.99 8.92
C ALA A 262 -5.45 -20.61 9.02
N ALA A 263 -6.50 -19.85 8.68
CA ALA A 263 -7.87 -20.36 8.64
C ALA A 263 -8.01 -21.55 7.67
N ARG A 264 -7.45 -21.45 6.45
CA ARG A 264 -7.48 -22.54 5.47
C ARG A 264 -6.77 -23.81 5.97
N ILE A 265 -5.63 -23.66 6.66
CA ILE A 265 -4.91 -24.80 7.25
C ILE A 265 -5.75 -25.45 8.35
N GLU A 266 -6.42 -24.64 9.18
CA GLU A 266 -7.25 -25.15 10.27
C GLU A 266 -8.46 -25.92 9.74
N THR A 267 -9.15 -25.38 8.72
CA THR A 267 -10.26 -26.09 8.07
C THR A 267 -9.81 -27.42 7.48
N ALA A 268 -8.67 -27.46 6.77
CA ALA A 268 -8.12 -28.69 6.22
C ALA A 268 -7.76 -29.72 7.32
N ARG A 269 -7.24 -29.26 8.47
CA ARG A 269 -6.98 -30.12 9.63
C ARG A 269 -8.25 -30.67 10.25
N GLU A 270 -9.29 -29.86 10.40
CA GLU A 270 -10.58 -30.32 10.93
C GLU A 270 -11.26 -31.33 10.02
N GLU A 271 -11.23 -31.11 8.70
CA GLU A 271 -11.77 -32.04 7.72
C GLU A 271 -11.03 -33.38 7.76
N GLU A 272 -9.70 -33.34 7.85
CA GLU A 272 -8.89 -34.55 7.96
C GLU A 272 -9.16 -35.29 9.28
N LYS A 273 -9.25 -34.58 10.41
CA LYS A 273 -9.64 -35.17 11.69
C LYS A 273 -11.02 -35.81 11.63
N LYS A 274 -12.00 -35.15 10.99
CA LYS A 274 -13.35 -35.69 10.77
C LYS A 274 -13.34 -36.91 9.86
N ARG A 275 -12.48 -36.95 8.84
CA ARG A 275 -12.29 -38.11 7.96
C ARG A 275 -11.72 -39.29 8.74
N ILE A 276 -10.63 -39.08 9.48
CA ILE A 276 -9.99 -40.10 10.32
C ILE A 276 -10.97 -40.64 11.36
N SER A 277 -11.73 -39.76 12.02
CA SER A 277 -12.72 -40.19 13.02
C SER A 277 -13.83 -41.04 12.42
N ARG A 278 -14.28 -40.74 11.18
CA ARG A 278 -15.26 -41.56 10.46
C ARG A 278 -14.69 -42.92 10.10
N GLU A 279 -13.49 -42.96 9.50
CA GLU A 279 -12.84 -44.23 9.14
C GLU A 279 -12.54 -45.10 10.37
N LEU A 280 -12.13 -44.49 11.50
CA LEU A 280 -11.98 -45.20 12.77
C LEU A 280 -13.30 -45.80 13.26
N HIS A 281 -14.39 -45.03 13.24
CA HIS A 281 -15.67 -45.51 13.74
C HIS A 281 -16.27 -46.60 12.83
N ASP A 282 -16.23 -46.38 11.51
CA ASP A 282 -16.90 -47.24 10.55
C ASP A 282 -16.17 -48.57 10.34
N ASP A 283 -14.84 -48.59 10.38
CA ASP A 283 -14.08 -49.82 10.19
C ASP A 283 -13.69 -50.43 11.54
N LEU A 284 -12.90 -49.72 12.36
CA LEU A 284 -12.41 -50.26 13.63
C LEU A 284 -13.53 -50.52 14.65
N GLY A 285 -14.49 -49.60 14.74
CA GLY A 285 -15.63 -49.73 15.65
C GLY A 285 -16.50 -50.96 15.34
N GLN A 286 -16.75 -51.24 14.06
CA GLN A 286 -17.50 -52.43 13.65
C GLN A 286 -16.74 -53.72 13.96
N GLN A 287 -15.42 -53.76 13.69
CA GLN A 287 -14.57 -54.92 13.95
C GLN A 287 -14.53 -55.25 15.45
N LEU A 288 -14.30 -54.25 16.30
CA LEU A 288 -14.28 -54.41 17.76
C LEU A 288 -15.65 -54.83 18.31
N THR A 289 -16.74 -54.34 17.73
CA THR A 289 -18.10 -54.74 18.11
C THR A 289 -18.35 -56.21 17.78
N ALA A 290 -17.95 -56.67 16.58
CA ALA A 290 -18.05 -58.08 16.20
C ALA A 290 -17.21 -58.99 17.12
N LEU A 291 -15.99 -58.55 17.46
CA LEU A 291 -15.10 -59.24 18.39
C LEU A 291 -15.69 -59.35 19.80
N LYS A 292 -16.25 -58.24 20.32
CA LYS A 292 -16.93 -58.20 21.62
C LYS A 292 -18.17 -59.12 21.65
N MET A 293 -18.97 -59.13 20.59
CA MET A 293 -20.12 -60.02 20.47
C MET A 293 -19.72 -61.49 20.47
N GLY A 294 -18.64 -61.85 19.75
CA GLY A 294 -18.08 -63.19 19.75
C GLY A 294 -17.58 -63.61 21.13
N LEU A 295 -16.83 -62.74 21.81
CA LEU A 295 -16.30 -63.00 23.15
C LEU A 295 -17.42 -63.17 24.18
N ASN A 296 -18.45 -62.31 24.16
CA ASN A 296 -19.58 -62.45 25.06
C ASN A 296 -20.31 -63.78 24.90
N ARG A 297 -20.45 -64.32 23.68
CA ARG A 297 -21.04 -65.64 23.47
C ARG A 297 -20.21 -66.76 24.08
N LEU A 298 -18.88 -66.67 24.04
CA LEU A 298 -18.00 -67.64 24.70
C LEU A 298 -18.08 -67.55 26.23
N VAL A 299 -18.27 -66.35 26.79
CA VAL A 299 -18.37 -66.13 28.25
C VAL A 299 -19.75 -66.50 28.82
N THR A 300 -20.82 -66.42 28.02
CA THR A 300 -22.20 -66.67 28.46
C THR A 300 -22.73 -68.08 28.16
N GLN A 301 -21.94 -68.95 27.53
CA GLN A 301 -22.33 -70.33 27.24
C GLN A 301 -21.73 -71.32 28.24
N ASP A 302 -22.59 -72.17 28.83
CA ASP A 302 -22.22 -73.34 29.64
C ASP A 302 -21.67 -74.49 28.75
N ASP A 303 -20.88 -75.38 29.38
CA ASP A 303 -20.00 -76.48 28.91
C ASP A 303 -20.45 -77.42 27.75
N ALA A 304 -21.56 -77.17 27.05
CA ALA A 304 -22.14 -78.07 26.05
C ALA A 304 -21.98 -77.61 24.57
N THR A 305 -21.16 -76.62 24.27
CA THR A 305 -20.95 -76.17 22.88
C THR A 305 -20.10 -77.20 22.12
N PRO A 306 -20.54 -77.75 20.96
CA PRO A 306 -19.72 -78.65 20.17
C PRO A 306 -18.39 -77.98 19.80
N SER A 307 -17.26 -78.67 20.01
CA SER A 307 -15.90 -78.17 19.73
C SER A 307 -15.77 -77.45 18.37
N ALA A 308 -16.49 -77.93 17.34
CA ALA A 308 -16.54 -77.32 16.01
C ALA A 308 -17.17 -75.91 15.98
N GLN A 309 -18.23 -75.64 16.74
CA GLN A 309 -18.86 -74.31 16.82
C GLN A 309 -18.00 -73.32 17.60
N ALA A 310 -17.35 -73.77 18.67
CA ALA A 310 -16.41 -72.94 19.43
C ALA A 310 -15.18 -72.57 18.58
N ALA A 311 -14.65 -73.53 17.81
CA ALA A 311 -13.55 -73.30 16.87
C ALA A 311 -13.95 -72.30 15.76
N GLN A 312 -15.14 -72.44 15.18
CA GLN A 312 -15.62 -71.54 14.13
C GLN A 312 -15.86 -70.11 14.66
N LEU A 313 -16.34 -69.97 15.89
CA LEU A 313 -16.48 -68.68 16.55
C LEU A 313 -15.11 -68.04 16.83
N ALA A 314 -14.15 -68.81 17.34
CA ALA A 314 -12.78 -68.36 17.56
C ALA A 314 -12.09 -67.90 16.25
N ASP A 315 -12.27 -68.64 15.15
CA ASP A 315 -11.75 -68.25 13.82
C ASP A 315 -12.40 -66.95 13.32
N SER A 316 -13.71 -66.77 13.53
CA SER A 316 -14.40 -65.53 13.15
C SER A 316 -13.88 -64.30 13.94
N MET A 317 -13.58 -64.49 15.23
CA MET A 317 -12.99 -63.45 16.07
C MET A 317 -11.54 -63.16 15.68
N ARG A 318 -10.74 -64.18 15.33
CA ARG A 318 -9.37 -64.02 14.84
C ARG A 318 -9.35 -63.23 13.52
N ALA A 319 -10.25 -63.55 12.59
CA ALA A 319 -10.40 -62.83 11.33
C ALA A 319 -10.91 -61.38 11.50
N ALA A 320 -11.69 -61.09 12.54
CA ALA A 320 -12.07 -59.72 12.90
C ALA A 320 -10.89 -58.95 13.55
N LEU A 321 -10.07 -59.63 14.36
CA LEU A 321 -8.87 -59.03 14.94
C LEU A 321 -7.86 -58.65 13.86
N ASP A 322 -7.59 -59.57 12.92
CA ASP A 322 -6.64 -59.35 11.84
C ASP A 322 -7.06 -58.17 10.96
N ARG A 323 -8.35 -58.07 10.64
CA ARG A 323 -8.88 -56.93 9.88
C ARG A 323 -8.85 -55.62 10.68
N ALA A 324 -9.11 -55.64 11.98
CA ALA A 324 -8.93 -54.46 12.84
C ALA A 324 -7.47 -53.98 12.86
N ILE A 325 -6.51 -54.90 13.01
CA ILE A 325 -5.07 -54.59 12.99
C ILE A 325 -4.67 -53.99 11.64
N LEU A 326 -5.14 -54.56 10.53
CA LEU A 326 -4.89 -54.01 9.20
C LEU A 326 -5.49 -52.62 9.03
N SER A 327 -6.70 -52.37 9.54
CA SER A 327 -7.34 -51.05 9.50
C SER A 327 -6.57 -49.99 10.30
N VAL A 328 -6.14 -50.30 11.53
CA VAL A 328 -5.25 -49.43 12.32
C VAL A 328 -3.96 -49.14 11.56
N ARG A 329 -3.33 -50.17 10.99
CA ARG A 329 -2.09 -50.00 10.21
C ARG A 329 -2.31 -49.13 8.98
N ARG A 330 -3.47 -49.23 8.31
CA ARG A 330 -3.84 -48.42 7.14
C ARG A 330 -4.03 -46.94 7.51
N LEU A 331 -4.68 -46.67 8.64
CA LEU A 331 -4.86 -45.32 9.18
C LEU A 331 -3.53 -44.70 9.64
N SER A 332 -2.71 -45.48 10.33
CA SER A 332 -1.37 -45.05 10.77
C SER A 332 -0.41 -44.81 9.60
N ALA A 333 -0.55 -45.54 8.49
CA ALA A 333 0.24 -45.32 7.26
C ALA A 333 -0.15 -44.03 6.50
N GLY A 334 -1.39 -43.56 6.68
CA GLY A 334 -1.84 -42.26 6.14
C GLY A 334 -1.30 -41.07 6.93
N LEU A 335 -1.13 -41.24 8.24
CA LEU A 335 -0.49 -40.28 9.14
C LEU A 335 1.04 -40.42 9.11
N ARG A 336 1.79 -39.49 9.72
CA ARG A 336 3.25 -39.64 9.91
C ARG A 336 3.47 -41.00 10.61
N PRO A 337 4.16 -41.98 10.01
CA PRO A 337 4.30 -43.29 10.63
C PRO A 337 5.07 -43.16 11.94
N ALA A 338 4.53 -43.66 13.06
CA ALA A 338 5.23 -43.68 14.35
C ALA A 338 6.60 -44.39 14.28
N ILE A 339 6.76 -45.30 13.31
CA ILE A 339 8.03 -45.99 13.00
C ILE A 339 9.16 -45.00 12.67
N LEU A 340 8.86 -43.86 12.04
CA LEU A 340 9.86 -42.82 11.79
C LEU A 340 10.39 -42.18 13.07
N ASP A 341 9.54 -42.07 14.09
CA ASP A 341 9.87 -41.40 15.35
C ASP A 341 10.63 -42.34 16.29
N ASP A 342 10.33 -43.64 16.27
CA ASP A 342 10.94 -44.63 17.18
C ASP A 342 12.18 -45.33 16.61
N LEU A 343 12.24 -45.56 15.29
CA LEU A 343 13.26 -46.41 14.65
C LEU A 343 14.08 -45.69 13.56
N GLY A 344 13.64 -44.51 13.12
CA GLY A 344 14.34 -43.70 12.12
C GLY A 344 14.03 -44.08 10.66
N LEU A 345 14.71 -43.41 9.73
CA LEU A 345 14.38 -43.48 8.30
C LEU A 345 14.54 -44.86 7.68
N LEU A 346 15.68 -45.54 7.90
CA LEU A 346 15.97 -46.80 7.22
C LEU A 346 14.97 -47.91 7.60
N PRO A 347 14.68 -48.17 8.88
CA PRO A 347 13.63 -49.14 9.26
C PRO A 347 12.24 -48.75 8.75
N ALA A 348 11.94 -47.45 8.67
CA ALA A 348 10.68 -46.97 8.09
C ALA A 348 10.58 -47.26 6.57
N LEU A 349 11.68 -47.12 5.84
CA LEU A 349 11.75 -47.45 4.41
C LEU A 349 11.64 -48.96 4.18
N GLU A 350 12.33 -49.78 4.97
CA GLU A 350 12.20 -51.24 4.93
C GLU A 350 10.75 -51.67 5.14
N TRP A 351 10.11 -51.11 6.16
CA TRP A 351 8.70 -51.36 6.44
C TRP A 351 7.78 -50.95 5.28
N LEU A 352 8.00 -49.77 4.69
CA LEU A 352 7.21 -49.27 3.56
C LEU A 352 7.35 -50.17 2.33
N VAL A 353 8.57 -50.65 2.06
CA VAL A 353 8.86 -51.58 0.97
C VAL A 353 8.16 -52.92 1.20
N ASP A 354 8.22 -53.46 2.41
CA ASP A 354 7.56 -54.71 2.76
C ASP A 354 6.03 -54.61 2.67
N ASP A 355 5.43 -53.50 3.13
CA ASP A 355 3.99 -53.23 2.97
C ASP A 355 3.60 -53.15 1.49
N PHE A 356 4.39 -52.46 0.67
CA PHE A 356 4.14 -52.37 -0.77
C PHE A 356 4.27 -53.73 -1.46
N ARG A 357 5.27 -54.53 -1.08
CA ARG A 357 5.48 -55.89 -1.60
C ARG A 357 4.29 -56.79 -1.30
N GLN A 358 3.77 -56.74 -0.08
CA GLN A 358 2.59 -57.53 0.32
C GLN A 358 1.32 -57.14 -0.42
N ARG A 359 1.12 -55.83 -0.68
CA ARG A 359 -0.09 -55.31 -1.32
C ARG A 359 -0.09 -55.47 -2.84
N SER A 360 1.05 -55.22 -3.47
CA SER A 360 1.17 -55.24 -4.93
C SER A 360 1.46 -56.63 -5.50
N GLY A 361 2.05 -57.53 -4.71
CA GLY A 361 2.56 -58.82 -5.17
C GLY A 361 3.81 -58.71 -6.05
N LEU A 362 4.37 -57.51 -6.23
CA LEU A 362 5.56 -57.26 -7.04
C LEU A 362 6.85 -57.70 -6.35
N ARG A 363 7.86 -58.05 -7.13
CA ARG A 363 9.21 -58.27 -6.61
C ARG A 363 9.85 -56.91 -6.33
N VAL A 364 10.05 -56.56 -5.07
CA VAL A 364 10.74 -55.32 -4.68
C VAL A 364 12.12 -55.67 -4.13
N LEU A 365 13.16 -55.10 -4.73
CA LEU A 365 14.54 -55.22 -4.28
C LEU A 365 14.95 -53.91 -3.61
N PHE A 366 15.07 -53.92 -2.29
CA PHE A 366 15.60 -52.80 -1.53
C PHE A 366 17.05 -53.05 -1.15
N HIS A 367 17.94 -52.18 -1.61
CA HIS A 367 19.35 -52.21 -1.28
C HIS A 367 19.73 -50.96 -0.50
N THR A 368 20.30 -51.16 0.68
CA THR A 368 20.91 -50.09 1.47
C THR A 368 22.37 -50.42 1.72
N GLU A 369 23.25 -49.46 1.51
CA GLU A 369 24.60 -49.54 2.06
C GLU A 369 24.56 -49.08 3.52
N ARG A 370 25.28 -49.78 4.41
CA ARG A 370 25.31 -49.42 5.84
C ARG A 370 25.76 -47.97 5.97
N CYS A 371 24.86 -47.13 6.44
CA CYS A 371 25.12 -45.73 6.68
C CYS A 371 24.85 -45.44 8.16
N ASP A 372 25.93 -45.22 8.92
CA ASP A 372 25.87 -44.98 10.36
C ASP A 372 25.60 -43.49 10.62
N VAL A 373 24.39 -43.04 10.27
CA VAL A 373 24.05 -41.61 10.16
C VAL A 373 22.67 -41.34 10.76
N ARG A 374 22.58 -40.31 11.59
CA ARG A 374 21.29 -39.81 12.10
C ARG A 374 20.75 -38.70 11.21
N PHE A 375 19.57 -38.95 10.65
CA PHE A 375 18.84 -37.98 9.83
C PHE A 375 18.00 -37.05 10.71
N THR A 376 17.81 -35.81 10.28
CA THR A 376 16.87 -34.87 10.92
C THR A 376 15.42 -35.31 10.68
N ASP A 377 14.51 -35.03 11.62
CA ASP A 377 13.07 -35.30 11.47
C ASP A 377 12.49 -34.81 10.13
N ALA A 378 12.90 -33.61 9.72
CA ALA A 378 12.46 -32.99 8.47
C ALA A 378 12.97 -33.79 7.25
N ALA A 379 14.24 -34.21 7.25
CA ALA A 379 14.82 -35.01 6.19
C ALA A 379 14.23 -36.42 6.14
N SER A 380 14.06 -37.08 7.29
CA SER A 380 13.46 -38.41 7.36
C SER A 380 12.02 -38.38 6.83
N THR A 381 11.22 -37.39 7.23
CA THR A 381 9.85 -37.24 6.72
C THR A 381 9.84 -36.98 5.21
N ALA A 382 10.72 -36.11 4.71
CA ALA A 382 10.78 -35.78 3.30
C ALA A 382 11.19 -36.99 2.44
N LEU A 383 12.25 -37.70 2.81
CA LEU A 383 12.74 -38.88 2.09
C LEU A 383 11.72 -40.02 2.12
N PHE A 384 11.09 -40.28 3.26
CA PHE A 384 10.02 -41.28 3.37
C PHE A 384 8.85 -40.96 2.43
N ARG A 385 8.38 -39.70 2.43
CA ARG A 385 7.27 -39.28 1.55
C ARG A 385 7.64 -39.35 0.07
N ILE A 386 8.91 -39.16 -0.29
CA ILE A 386 9.38 -39.34 -1.67
C ILE A 386 9.27 -40.80 -2.10
N VAL A 387 9.76 -41.75 -1.28
CA VAL A 387 9.66 -43.18 -1.59
C VAL A 387 8.19 -43.63 -1.66
N GLN A 388 7.36 -43.16 -0.72
CA GLN A 388 5.92 -43.45 -0.71
C GLN A 388 5.21 -42.96 -1.97
N GLU A 389 5.49 -41.72 -2.39
CA GLU A 389 4.90 -41.13 -3.60
C GLU A 389 5.37 -41.88 -4.86
N ALA A 390 6.66 -42.23 -4.93
CA ALA A 390 7.22 -42.98 -6.06
C ALA A 390 6.60 -44.37 -6.19
N LEU A 391 6.49 -45.13 -5.09
CA LEU A 391 5.81 -46.43 -5.06
C LEU A 391 4.33 -46.32 -5.45
N THR A 392 3.65 -45.27 -4.99
CA THR A 392 2.25 -45.00 -5.36
C THR A 392 2.11 -44.73 -6.86
N ASN A 393 3.05 -43.98 -7.44
CA ASN A 393 3.10 -43.73 -8.88
C ASN A 393 3.32 -45.02 -9.67
N ILE A 394 4.25 -45.89 -9.24
CA ILE A 394 4.48 -47.19 -9.88
C ILE A 394 3.18 -48.02 -9.86
N ALA A 395 2.54 -48.16 -8.70
CA ALA A 395 1.30 -48.95 -8.59
C ALA A 395 0.14 -48.39 -9.43
N ARG A 396 0.12 -47.08 -9.71
CA ARG A 396 -0.96 -46.44 -10.49
C ARG A 396 -0.68 -46.32 -11.98
N HIS A 397 0.58 -46.24 -12.37
CA HIS A 397 0.96 -45.77 -13.71
C HIS A 397 1.89 -46.72 -14.47
N ALA A 398 2.59 -47.63 -13.80
CA ALA A 398 3.39 -48.64 -14.46
C ALA A 398 2.48 -49.78 -14.94
N TRP A 399 2.52 -50.08 -16.24
CA TRP A 399 1.75 -51.16 -16.83
C TRP A 399 2.58 -52.45 -16.86
N ASN A 400 2.05 -53.54 -16.31
CA ASN A 400 2.75 -54.82 -16.14
C ASN A 400 4.17 -54.71 -15.56
N PRO A 401 4.40 -54.01 -14.43
CA PRO A 401 5.69 -54.07 -13.75
C PRO A 401 5.90 -55.49 -13.19
N THR A 402 7.12 -56.01 -13.25
CA THR A 402 7.51 -57.27 -12.62
C THR A 402 8.50 -57.08 -11.47
N GLU A 403 9.30 -56.01 -11.53
CA GLU A 403 10.32 -55.70 -10.52
C GLU A 403 10.42 -54.19 -10.24
N VAL A 404 10.57 -53.85 -8.95
CA VAL A 404 10.92 -52.51 -8.50
C VAL A 404 12.25 -52.58 -7.75
N ARG A 405 13.21 -51.74 -8.12
CA ARG A 405 14.50 -51.60 -7.42
C ARG A 405 14.57 -50.27 -6.71
N ILE A 406 14.90 -50.31 -5.43
CA ILE A 406 15.13 -49.13 -4.62
C ILE A 406 16.53 -49.25 -4.04
N ALA A 407 17.40 -48.28 -4.33
CA ALA A 407 18.73 -48.22 -3.74
C ALA A 407 18.90 -46.94 -2.94
N PHE A 408 19.33 -47.07 -1.69
CA PHE A 408 19.70 -45.96 -0.83
C PHE A 408 21.17 -46.07 -0.44
N ARG A 409 21.95 -45.06 -0.80
CA ARG A 409 23.37 -44.97 -0.49
C ARG A 409 23.63 -43.62 0.15
N CYS A 410 24.39 -43.57 1.24
CA CYS A 410 24.88 -42.30 1.72
C CYS A 410 26.37 -42.35 2.02
N THR A 411 27.08 -41.37 1.46
CA THR A 411 28.53 -41.20 1.49
C THR A 411 28.91 -40.10 2.49
N GLU A 412 30.18 -39.71 2.56
CA GLU A 412 30.62 -38.60 3.42
C GLU A 412 30.09 -37.23 2.96
N SER A 413 29.78 -37.06 1.67
CA SER A 413 29.37 -35.77 1.10
C SER A 413 27.90 -35.69 0.73
N GLN A 414 27.28 -36.80 0.32
CA GLN A 414 25.93 -36.83 -0.25
C GLN A 414 25.20 -38.14 0.06
N CYS A 415 23.87 -38.07 0.14
CA CYS A 415 22.99 -39.23 0.18
C CYS A 415 22.20 -39.32 -1.14
N ASP A 416 22.27 -40.47 -1.78
CA ASP A 416 21.66 -40.80 -3.06
C ASP A 416 20.53 -41.84 -2.87
N LEU A 417 19.40 -41.60 -3.51
CA LEU A 417 18.25 -42.51 -3.54
C LEU A 417 17.81 -42.72 -4.99
N SER A 418 17.77 -43.97 -5.44
CA SER A 418 17.20 -44.35 -6.73
C SER A 418 16.01 -45.28 -6.56
N ILE A 419 15.00 -45.10 -7.40
CA ILE A 419 13.78 -45.88 -7.45
C ILE A 419 13.49 -46.16 -8.92
N GLU A 420 13.51 -47.43 -9.31
CA GLU A 420 13.40 -47.89 -10.68
C GLU A 420 12.31 -48.97 -10.77
N ASP A 421 11.46 -48.91 -11.79
CA ASP A 421 10.56 -50.00 -12.18
C ASP A 421 10.86 -50.48 -13.60
N ASP A 422 10.37 -51.66 -13.97
CA ASP A 422 10.51 -52.26 -15.32
C ASP A 422 9.19 -52.25 -16.12
N GLY A 423 8.21 -51.46 -15.67
CA GLY A 423 6.90 -51.37 -16.28
C GLY A 423 6.90 -50.66 -17.65
N GLU A 424 5.86 -50.90 -18.44
CA GLU A 424 5.59 -50.12 -19.64
C GLU A 424 4.82 -48.84 -19.28
N PRO A 425 5.00 -47.74 -20.03
CA PRO A 425 4.14 -46.58 -19.91
C PRO A 425 2.69 -46.96 -20.25
N ALA A 426 1.71 -46.51 -19.46
CA ALA A 426 0.30 -46.80 -19.70
C ALA A 426 -0.13 -46.47 -21.16
N PRO A 427 -0.97 -47.33 -21.79
CA PRO A 427 -1.44 -47.13 -23.16
C PRO A 427 -2.20 -45.81 -23.32
N SER A 428 -2.07 -45.19 -24.50
CA SER A 428 -2.50 -43.80 -24.78
C SER A 428 -4.00 -43.52 -24.60
N THR A 429 -4.84 -44.55 -24.53
CA THR A 429 -6.30 -44.45 -24.36
C THR A 429 -6.76 -44.23 -22.91
N GLU A 430 -5.87 -44.37 -21.93
CA GLU A 430 -6.17 -44.15 -20.49
C GLU A 430 -5.32 -43.03 -19.87
N ARG A 431 -4.62 -42.22 -20.69
CA ARG A 431 -3.83 -41.08 -20.18
C ARG A 431 -4.74 -40.03 -19.53
N PRO A 432 -4.62 -39.76 -18.22
CA PRO A 432 -5.13 -38.52 -17.66
C PRO A 432 -4.41 -37.34 -18.31
N PRO A 433 -5.00 -36.14 -18.37
CA PRO A 433 -4.33 -34.95 -18.90
C PRO A 433 -2.96 -34.77 -18.20
N ALA A 434 -1.95 -34.34 -18.97
CA ALA A 434 -0.55 -34.20 -18.54
C ALA A 434 -0.33 -33.38 -17.23
N ALA A 435 -1.36 -32.66 -16.78
CA ALA A 435 -1.41 -31.93 -15.51
C ALA A 435 -1.49 -32.82 -14.25
N VAL A 436 -1.92 -34.08 -14.34
CA VAL A 436 -2.06 -34.95 -13.16
C VAL A 436 -0.73 -35.63 -12.81
N HIS A 437 -0.02 -36.17 -13.81
CA HIS A 437 1.33 -36.74 -13.65
C HIS A 437 2.39 -35.68 -13.26
N SER A 438 2.18 -34.42 -13.62
CA SER A 438 3.09 -33.35 -13.26
C SER A 438 3.03 -32.98 -11.77
N SER A 439 1.92 -33.26 -11.07
CA SER A 439 1.75 -32.88 -9.66
C SER A 439 2.58 -33.72 -8.68
N GLY A 440 2.59 -35.06 -8.84
CA GLY A 440 3.34 -35.98 -7.98
C GLY A 440 4.86 -35.83 -8.16
N LEU A 441 5.33 -35.77 -9.40
CA LEU A 441 6.75 -35.54 -9.71
C LEU A 441 7.20 -34.11 -9.34
N ALA A 442 6.33 -33.09 -9.46
CA ALA A 442 6.63 -31.75 -8.96
C ALA A 442 6.74 -31.75 -7.43
N GLY A 443 5.88 -32.49 -6.73
CA GLY A 443 5.96 -32.65 -5.27
C GLY A 443 7.25 -33.33 -4.81
N ILE A 444 7.72 -34.36 -5.54
CA ILE A 444 9.03 -34.98 -5.30
C ILE A 444 10.16 -33.96 -5.51
N ARG A 445 10.16 -33.25 -6.65
CA ARG A 445 11.17 -32.23 -6.96
C ARG A 445 11.23 -31.10 -5.92
N ASP A 446 10.08 -30.61 -5.45
CA ASP A 446 10.03 -29.55 -4.44
C ASP A 446 10.60 -30.03 -3.10
N ARG A 447 10.24 -31.25 -2.66
CA ARG A 447 10.79 -31.86 -1.45
C ARG A 447 12.32 -32.02 -1.52
N VAL A 448 12.85 -32.48 -2.65
CA VAL A 448 14.30 -32.62 -2.85
C VAL A 448 15.02 -31.27 -2.83
N ARG A 449 14.45 -30.23 -3.46
CA ARG A 449 15.02 -28.88 -3.42
C ARG A 449 15.06 -28.29 -2.01
N ARG A 450 14.05 -28.55 -1.17
CA ARG A 450 14.04 -28.11 0.24
C ARG A 450 15.16 -28.75 1.06
N LEU A 451 15.59 -29.95 0.70
CA LEU A 451 16.77 -30.61 1.27
C LEU A 451 18.10 -30.14 0.64
N GLY A 452 18.06 -29.16 -0.28
CA GLY A 452 19.23 -28.65 -1.00
C GLY A 452 19.78 -29.62 -2.04
N GLY A 453 18.99 -30.61 -2.48
CA GLY A 453 19.40 -31.63 -3.44
C GLY A 453 18.89 -31.42 -4.86
N THR A 454 19.20 -32.37 -5.73
CA THR A 454 18.74 -32.46 -7.11
C THR A 454 18.06 -33.80 -7.36
N SER A 455 17.13 -33.83 -8.30
CA SER A 455 16.43 -35.06 -8.70
C SER A 455 16.21 -35.10 -10.20
N VAL A 456 16.43 -36.26 -10.78
CA VAL A 456 16.19 -36.59 -12.19
C VAL A 456 15.12 -37.68 -12.23
N ALA A 457 14.19 -37.55 -13.17
CA ALA A 457 13.15 -38.56 -13.40
C ALA A 457 13.07 -38.79 -14.90
N GLU A 458 13.40 -40.00 -15.35
CA GLU A 458 13.62 -40.32 -16.75
C GLU A 458 13.25 -41.78 -17.10
N PRO A 459 12.88 -42.07 -18.36
CA PRO A 459 12.69 -43.43 -18.83
C PRO A 459 14.01 -44.21 -18.84
N LEU A 460 13.98 -45.48 -18.45
CA LEU A 460 15.18 -46.33 -18.44
C LEU A 460 15.47 -46.91 -19.84
N PRO A 461 16.76 -47.10 -20.22
CA PRO A 461 17.14 -47.65 -21.52
C PRO A 461 16.61 -49.06 -21.78
N SER A 462 16.40 -49.85 -20.74
CA SER A 462 16.05 -51.27 -20.79
C SER A 462 14.56 -51.56 -20.61
N ARG A 463 13.68 -50.53 -20.75
CA ARG A 463 12.25 -50.49 -20.31
C ARG A 463 12.12 -50.02 -18.85
N GLY A 464 11.05 -49.29 -18.54
CA GLY A 464 10.79 -48.79 -17.18
C GLY A 464 10.92 -47.29 -16.99
N PHE A 465 10.70 -46.84 -15.76
CA PHE A 465 10.88 -45.45 -15.33
C PHE A 465 11.77 -45.40 -14.09
N GLY A 466 12.67 -44.41 -14.04
CA GLY A 466 13.62 -44.21 -12.96
C GLY A 466 13.50 -42.83 -12.34
N ILE A 467 13.53 -42.77 -11.01
CA ILE A 467 13.69 -41.53 -10.23
C ILE A 467 14.97 -41.65 -9.43
N SER A 468 15.90 -40.74 -9.66
CA SER A 468 17.16 -40.64 -8.93
C SER A 468 17.27 -39.28 -8.28
N LEU A 469 17.63 -39.22 -7.01
CA LEU A 469 17.86 -37.98 -6.29
C LEU A 469 19.17 -38.04 -5.50
N SER A 470 19.78 -36.87 -5.32
CA SER A 470 20.99 -36.66 -4.56
C SER A 470 20.83 -35.46 -3.64
N VAL A 471 21.07 -35.63 -2.34
CA VAL A 471 20.97 -34.57 -1.33
C VAL A 471 22.30 -34.42 -0.57
N PRO A 472 22.79 -33.20 -0.30
CA PRO A 472 24.01 -33.01 0.48
C PRO A 472 23.84 -33.57 1.90
N ARG A 473 24.79 -34.37 2.38
CA ARG A 473 24.72 -35.02 3.71
C ARG A 473 24.46 -33.99 4.81
N ARG A 474 25.23 -32.89 4.81
CA ARG A 474 25.09 -31.77 5.77
C ARG A 474 23.68 -31.16 5.88
N SER A 475 22.85 -31.31 4.86
CA SER A 475 21.49 -30.76 4.83
C SER A 475 20.46 -31.71 5.44
N VAL A 476 20.82 -32.99 5.62
CA VAL A 476 19.90 -34.05 6.01
C VAL A 476 20.29 -34.75 7.31
N THR A 477 21.51 -34.53 7.79
CA THR A 477 22.05 -35.15 9.02
C THR A 477 22.09 -34.19 10.19
N THR A 478 22.08 -34.74 11.41
CA THR A 478 22.26 -33.98 12.66
C THR A 478 23.72 -33.84 13.13
N ASP A 479 24.67 -34.39 12.36
CA ASP A 479 26.12 -34.34 12.64
C ASP A 479 26.76 -32.98 12.35
#